data_AF-A0A2V9C472-F1
#
_entry.id   AF-A0A2V9C472-F1
#
_cell.length_a   1.000
_cell.length_b   1.000
_cell.length_c   1.000
_cell.angle_alpha   90.00
_cell.angle_beta   90.00
_cell.angle_gamma   90.00
#
_symmetry.space_group_name_H-M   'P 1'
#
loop_
_entity.id
_entity.type
_entity.pdbx_description
1 polymer ?
#
loop_
_entity_poly.entity_id
_entity_poly.type
_entity_poly.pdbx_seq_one_letter_code
_entity_poly.pdbx_strand_id
1 'polypeptide(L)'
;MSAKKARLKTQKRTNATQRPATLPEKAAVLPGEFERAGLAADFICSRTKLRPQIALVLGSGLGAFADEFTGATRIPYAEIPYFPRSTAIGHAGQLVIGKVRAMPVAGMQGRVHLYEGYSAKDVVFPIRVFARMGVKAVILTNAAGGIKREFTQGRLVVISDHINLQG
;
A
#
# COMPACT_ATOMS: atom_id res chain seq x y z
N MET A 1 88.66 -29.34 13.04
CA MET A 1 88.43 -29.12 11.59
C MET A 1 87.42 -30.16 11.10
N SER A 2 86.34 -29.72 10.43
CA SER A 2 85.45 -30.41 9.45
C SER A 2 85.05 -31.89 9.70
N ALA A 3 83.79 -32.36 9.60
CA ALA A 3 82.75 -32.12 8.59
C ALA A 3 81.39 -32.69 9.09
N LYS A 4 80.24 -32.02 8.87
CA LYS A 4 79.11 -32.37 7.93
C LYS A 4 78.69 -33.86 7.95
N LYS A 5 77.42 -34.28 7.90
CA LYS A 5 76.05 -33.79 7.64
C LYS A 5 75.15 -35.00 8.03
N ALA A 6 73.91 -34.83 8.49
CA ALA A 6 72.73 -35.02 7.64
C ALA A 6 71.45 -34.63 8.40
N ARG A 7 70.54 -34.00 7.67
CA ARG A 7 69.41 -33.21 8.14
C ARG A 7 68.14 -33.94 7.72
N LEU A 8 67.35 -34.41 8.69
CA LEU A 8 66.00 -34.94 8.46
C LEU A 8 65.00 -34.05 9.21
N LYS A 9 64.29 -33.16 8.51
CA LYS A 9 63.11 -32.46 9.03
C LYS A 9 62.07 -32.31 7.92
N THR A 10 61.18 -33.28 7.90
CA THR A 10 59.72 -33.22 7.65
C THR A 10 59.18 -31.96 6.97
N GLN A 11 58.69 -32.14 5.73
CA GLN A 11 57.80 -31.22 5.04
C GLN A 11 56.45 -31.14 5.74
N LYS A 12 56.09 -29.98 6.30
CA LYS A 12 54.69 -29.63 6.57
C LYS A 12 54.09 -29.06 5.29
N ARG A 13 53.24 -29.84 4.62
CA ARG A 13 52.33 -29.35 3.58
C ARG A 13 51.25 -28.51 4.26
N THR A 14 51.34 -27.19 4.16
CA THR A 14 50.22 -26.29 4.48
C THR A 14 49.30 -26.27 3.26
N ASN A 15 48.25 -27.08 3.28
CA ASN A 15 47.14 -26.94 2.35
C ASN A 15 46.44 -25.61 2.64
N ALA A 16 46.68 -24.62 1.79
CA ALA A 16 45.84 -23.43 1.69
C ALA A 16 44.46 -23.87 1.20
N THR A 17 43.55 -24.12 2.15
CA THR A 17 42.12 -24.23 1.86
C THR A 17 41.62 -22.82 1.54
N GLN A 18 41.66 -22.47 0.25
CA GLN A 18 40.90 -21.34 -0.26
C GLN A 18 39.43 -21.63 0.03
N ARG A 19 38.87 -20.94 1.03
CA ARG A 19 37.41 -20.85 1.19
C ARG A 19 36.86 -20.26 -0.11
N PRO A 20 35.83 -20.88 -0.74
CA PRO A 20 35.18 -20.22 -1.86
C PRO A 20 34.61 -18.90 -1.36
N ALA A 21 34.91 -17.81 -2.08
CA ALA A 21 34.33 -16.52 -1.83
C ALA A 21 32.80 -16.64 -1.98
N THR A 22 32.10 -16.70 -0.86
CA THR A 22 30.64 -16.52 -0.85
C THR A 22 30.38 -15.11 -1.38
N LEU A 23 29.81 -15.03 -2.58
CA LEU A 23 29.25 -13.79 -3.10
C LEU A 23 28.35 -13.17 -2.02
N PRO A 24 28.44 -11.87 -1.76
CA PRO A 24 27.54 -11.25 -0.80
C PRO A 24 26.12 -11.45 -1.30
N GLU A 25 25.31 -12.13 -0.49
CA GLU A 25 23.87 -12.23 -0.67
C GLU A 25 23.35 -10.79 -0.79
N LYS A 26 22.94 -10.38 -1.99
CA LYS A 26 22.39 -9.04 -2.21
C LYS A 26 21.22 -8.90 -1.25
N ALA A 27 21.37 -8.08 -0.21
CA ALA A 27 20.25 -7.66 0.62
C ALA A 27 19.14 -7.22 -0.34
N ALA A 28 17.99 -7.90 -0.28
CA ALA A 28 16.87 -7.63 -1.17
C ALA A 28 16.52 -6.15 -0.99
N VAL A 29 16.82 -5.34 -2.01
CA VAL A 29 16.47 -3.92 -2.02
C VAL A 29 14.96 -3.88 -1.94
N LEU A 30 14.42 -3.36 -0.83
CA LEU A 30 12.98 -3.22 -0.67
C LEU A 30 12.46 -2.38 -1.85
N PRO A 31 11.39 -2.82 -2.53
CA PRO A 31 10.87 -2.11 -3.68
C PRO A 31 10.50 -0.68 -3.30
N GLY A 32 10.80 0.26 -4.21
CA GLY A 32 10.44 1.67 -4.04
C GLY A 32 8.92 1.87 -4.02
N GLU A 33 8.47 3.09 -3.72
CA GLU A 33 7.03 3.39 -3.64
C GLU A 33 6.30 3.13 -4.96
N PHE A 34 6.97 3.40 -6.09
CA PHE A 34 6.43 3.17 -7.41
C PHE A 34 6.21 1.69 -7.67
N GLU A 35 7.20 0.84 -7.39
CA GLU A 35 7.11 -0.61 -7.56
C GLU A 35 6.07 -1.22 -6.63
N ARG A 36 6.04 -0.81 -5.35
CA ARG A 36 5.02 -1.27 -4.39
C ARG A 36 3.61 -0.97 -4.86
N ALA A 37 3.37 0.24 -5.36
CA ALA A 37 2.06 0.62 -5.88
C ALA A 37 1.69 -0.17 -7.15
N GLY A 38 2.67 -0.48 -8.00
CA GLY A 38 2.48 -1.34 -9.17
C GLY A 38 2.07 -2.76 -8.79
N LEU A 39 2.79 -3.39 -7.86
CA LEU A 39 2.49 -4.74 -7.37
C LEU A 39 1.09 -4.84 -6.74
N ALA A 40 0.70 -3.84 -5.95
CA ALA A 40 -0.65 -3.76 -5.38
C ALA A 40 -1.72 -3.60 -6.48
N ALA A 41 -1.48 -2.75 -7.47
CA ALA A 41 -2.39 -2.53 -8.59
C ALA A 41 -2.55 -3.80 -9.45
N ASP A 42 -1.46 -4.50 -9.76
CA ASP A 42 -1.47 -5.74 -10.51
C ASP A 42 -2.25 -6.83 -9.76
N PHE A 43 -2.01 -6.95 -8.44
CA PHE A 43 -2.79 -7.84 -7.58
C PHE A 43 -4.29 -7.54 -7.68
N ILE A 44 -4.70 -6.29 -7.48
CA ILE A 44 -6.11 -5.88 -7.55
C ILE A 44 -6.70 -6.17 -8.95
N CYS A 45 -5.99 -5.78 -10.01
CA CYS A 45 -6.41 -5.98 -11.40
C CYS A 45 -6.50 -7.45 -11.81
N SER A 46 -5.82 -8.36 -11.10
CA SER A 46 -5.94 -9.81 -11.29
C SER A 46 -7.23 -10.38 -10.70
N ARG A 47 -7.83 -9.71 -9.71
CA ARG A 47 -9.05 -10.18 -9.01
C ARG A 47 -10.33 -9.86 -9.78
N THR A 48 -10.28 -8.97 -10.77
CA THR A 48 -11.45 -8.55 -11.53
C THR A 48 -11.10 -8.08 -12.94
N LYS A 49 -12.03 -8.25 -13.88
CA LYS A 49 -11.90 -7.72 -15.25
C LYS A 49 -12.29 -6.24 -15.35
N LEU A 50 -12.91 -5.66 -14.32
CA LEU A 50 -13.33 -4.26 -14.32
C LEU A 50 -12.10 -3.33 -14.28
N ARG A 51 -12.18 -2.21 -15.00
CA ARG A 51 -11.13 -1.18 -15.07
C ARG A 51 -11.72 0.19 -14.73
N PRO A 52 -11.87 0.50 -13.43
CA PRO A 52 -12.53 1.72 -12.97
C PRO A 52 -11.75 2.97 -13.38
N GLN A 53 -12.46 3.99 -13.83
CA GLN A 53 -11.89 5.32 -14.12
C GLN A 53 -12.05 6.29 -12.94
N ILE A 54 -12.95 5.97 -12.01
CA ILE A 54 -13.26 6.76 -10.82
C ILE A 54 -13.06 5.88 -9.59
N ALA A 55 -12.34 6.40 -8.61
CA ALA A 55 -12.26 5.83 -7.27
C ALA A 55 -13.01 6.70 -6.25
N LEU A 56 -13.57 6.08 -5.22
CA LEU A 56 -14.24 6.72 -4.11
C LEU A 56 -13.56 6.32 -2.80
N VAL A 57 -13.25 7.29 -1.96
CA VAL A 57 -12.83 7.05 -0.57
C VAL A 57 -14.02 7.31 0.33
N LEU A 58 -14.65 6.24 0.81
CA LEU A 58 -15.87 6.29 1.62
C LEU A 58 -15.47 6.43 3.09
N GLY A 59 -15.60 7.65 3.62
CA GLY A 59 -15.31 7.96 5.02
C GLY A 59 -16.40 7.47 5.98
N SER A 60 -16.28 7.87 7.24
CA SER A 60 -17.23 7.53 8.31
C SER A 60 -18.67 7.83 7.91
N GLY A 61 -19.55 6.85 8.06
CA GLY A 61 -20.98 6.95 7.73
C GLY A 61 -21.34 6.73 6.25
N LEU A 62 -20.36 6.63 5.34
CA LEU A 62 -20.61 6.49 3.89
C LEU A 62 -20.20 5.12 3.33
N GLY A 63 -19.72 4.21 4.17
CA GLY A 63 -19.29 2.87 3.77
C GLY A 63 -20.40 2.05 3.10
N ALA A 64 -21.65 2.20 3.52
CA ALA A 64 -22.79 1.45 2.99
C ALA A 64 -23.02 1.68 1.48
N PHE A 65 -22.55 2.80 0.92
CA PHE A 65 -22.68 3.06 -0.51
C PHE A 65 -21.95 2.03 -1.39
N ALA A 66 -20.86 1.43 -0.88
CA ALA A 66 -20.17 0.34 -1.60
C ALA A 66 -21.03 -0.92 -1.74
N ASP A 67 -22.08 -1.09 -0.92
CA ASP A 67 -22.96 -2.25 -0.97
C ASP A 67 -23.97 -2.18 -2.12
N GLU A 68 -24.17 -0.99 -2.69
CA GLU A 68 -24.99 -0.78 -3.88
C GLU A 68 -24.27 -1.13 -5.18
N PHE A 69 -22.96 -1.45 -5.12
CA PHE A 69 -22.19 -1.73 -6.32
C PHE A 69 -22.61 -3.09 -6.91
N THR A 70 -23.03 -3.06 -8.17
CA THR A 70 -23.43 -4.28 -8.88
C THR A 70 -22.21 -5.01 -9.44
N GLY A 71 -22.26 -6.35 -9.48
CA GLY A 71 -21.16 -7.18 -9.99
C GLY A 71 -19.83 -6.97 -9.25
N ALA A 72 -19.90 -6.68 -7.95
CA ALA A 72 -18.75 -6.23 -7.18
C ALA A 72 -17.79 -7.36 -6.79
N THR A 73 -16.49 -7.11 -6.96
CA THR A 73 -15.40 -7.85 -6.34
C THR A 73 -14.99 -7.12 -5.07
N ARG A 74 -15.01 -7.80 -3.93
CA ARG A 74 -14.61 -7.26 -2.62
C ARG A 74 -13.27 -7.85 -2.21
N ILE A 75 -12.31 -6.99 -1.89
CA ILE A 75 -10.93 -7.37 -1.60
C ILE A 75 -10.55 -6.76 -0.25
N PRO A 76 -10.37 -7.56 0.82
CA PRO A 76 -9.90 -7.06 2.10
C PRO A 76 -8.54 -6.35 1.97
N TYR A 77 -8.34 -5.24 2.67
CA TYR A 77 -7.06 -4.51 2.63
C TYR A 77 -5.88 -5.38 3.07
N ALA A 78 -6.12 -6.31 3.99
CA ALA A 78 -5.11 -7.24 4.47
C ALA A 78 -4.57 -8.21 3.40
N GLU A 79 -5.32 -8.43 2.31
CA GLU A 79 -4.89 -9.26 1.17
C GLU A 79 -4.10 -8.47 0.13
N ILE A 80 -4.27 -7.14 0.09
CA ILE A 80 -3.62 -6.30 -0.93
C ILE A 80 -2.18 -6.02 -0.48
N PRO A 81 -1.16 -6.33 -1.33
CA PRO A 81 0.23 -6.05 -1.00
C PRO A 81 0.45 -4.59 -0.58
N TYR A 82 1.15 -4.40 0.55
CA TYR A 82 1.54 -3.09 1.08
C TYR A 82 0.38 -2.15 1.49
N PHE A 83 -0.88 -2.59 1.41
CA PHE A 83 -2.00 -1.77 1.86
C PHE A 83 -2.01 -1.61 3.38
N PRO A 84 -2.37 -0.42 3.89
CA PRO A 84 -2.56 -0.22 5.32
C PRO A 84 -3.83 -0.92 5.78
N ARG A 85 -3.83 -1.40 7.03
CA ARG A 85 -5.00 -2.05 7.64
C ARG A 85 -5.86 -1.00 8.32
N SER A 86 -7.17 -1.03 8.09
CA SER A 86 -8.08 -0.12 8.79
C SER A 86 -8.36 -0.65 10.19
N THR A 87 -8.17 0.19 11.22
CA THR A 87 -8.46 -0.15 12.62
C THR A 87 -9.57 0.71 13.23
N ALA A 88 -9.95 1.81 12.55
CA ALA A 88 -11.06 2.65 12.95
C ALA A 88 -12.42 1.93 12.97
N ILE A 89 -13.23 2.21 14.00
CA ILE A 89 -14.59 1.66 14.14
C ILE A 89 -15.47 2.12 12.97
N GLY A 90 -16.24 1.19 12.39
CA GLY A 90 -17.13 1.47 11.26
C GLY A 90 -16.44 1.46 9.89
N HIS A 91 -15.15 1.14 9.82
CA HIS A 91 -14.43 0.94 8.56
C HIS A 91 -14.33 -0.56 8.27
N ALA A 92 -15.02 -1.03 7.24
CA ALA A 92 -15.00 -2.45 6.86
C ALA A 92 -13.60 -2.92 6.42
N GLY A 93 -12.75 -2.00 5.94
CA GLY A 93 -11.37 -2.31 5.60
C GLY A 93 -11.23 -3.13 4.33
N GLN A 94 -12.04 -2.82 3.31
CA GLN A 94 -12.04 -3.51 2.03
C GLN A 94 -12.16 -2.57 0.84
N LEU A 95 -11.54 -2.97 -0.27
CA LEU A 95 -11.68 -2.35 -1.57
C LEU A 95 -12.80 -3.07 -2.33
N VAL A 96 -13.78 -2.32 -2.82
CA VAL A 96 -14.92 -2.84 -3.57
C VAL A 96 -14.86 -2.32 -5.00
N ILE A 97 -14.65 -3.21 -5.97
CA ILE A 97 -14.65 -2.85 -7.39
C ILE A 97 -15.91 -3.41 -8.02
N GLY A 98 -16.80 -2.54 -8.45
CA GLY A 98 -18.07 -2.93 -9.06
C GLY A 98 -18.57 -1.86 -10.01
N LYS A 99 -19.88 -1.83 -10.24
CA LYS A 99 -20.51 -0.82 -11.09
C LYS A 99 -21.57 -0.04 -10.35
N VAL A 100 -21.53 1.28 -10.52
CA VAL A 100 -22.67 2.17 -10.24
C VAL A 100 -23.35 2.42 -11.58
N ARG A 101 -24.56 1.89 -11.74
CA ARG A 101 -25.21 1.77 -13.06
C ARG A 101 -24.28 1.01 -14.04
N ALA A 102 -23.94 1.61 -15.17
CA ALA A 102 -23.02 1.01 -16.15
C ALA A 102 -21.53 1.32 -15.89
N MET A 103 -21.22 2.26 -14.98
CA MET A 103 -19.86 2.78 -14.80
C MET A 103 -19.05 1.94 -13.81
N PRO A 104 -17.90 1.37 -14.21
CA PRO A 104 -16.99 0.72 -13.28
C PRO A 104 -16.35 1.71 -12.31
N VAL A 105 -16.43 1.42 -11.02
CA VAL A 105 -15.88 2.24 -9.93
C VAL A 105 -15.10 1.39 -8.94
N ALA A 106 -14.14 2.01 -8.25
CA ALA A 106 -13.44 1.43 -7.10
C ALA A 106 -13.83 2.20 -5.83
N GLY A 107 -14.40 1.53 -4.84
CA GLY A 107 -14.78 2.13 -3.55
C GLY A 107 -13.91 1.59 -2.42
N MET A 108 -13.17 2.46 -1.76
CA MET A 108 -12.55 2.15 -0.46
C MET A 108 -13.61 2.24 0.62
N GLN A 109 -14.04 1.10 1.16
CA GLN A 109 -15.01 1.04 2.25
C GLN A 109 -14.29 1.22 3.59
N GLY A 110 -14.02 2.49 3.90
CA GLY A 110 -13.15 2.93 4.98
C GLY A 110 -11.76 3.32 4.48
N ARG A 111 -11.06 4.13 5.28
CA ARG A 111 -9.67 4.57 5.09
C ARG A 111 -8.89 4.47 6.39
N VAL A 112 -7.58 4.68 6.31
CA VAL A 112 -6.72 4.88 7.48
C VAL A 112 -6.44 6.36 7.71
N HIS A 113 -6.04 6.69 8.93
CA HIS A 113 -5.75 8.05 9.36
C HIS A 113 -4.40 8.15 10.05
N LEU A 114 -3.83 9.36 10.08
CA LEU A 114 -2.58 9.63 10.79
C LEU A 114 -2.67 9.32 12.29
N TYR A 115 -3.83 9.57 12.91
CA TYR A 115 -4.03 9.29 14.33
C TYR A 115 -4.00 7.79 14.68
N GLU A 116 -4.08 6.89 13.68
CA GLU A 116 -3.92 5.45 13.86
C GLU A 116 -2.42 5.04 13.90
N GLY A 117 -1.48 5.99 13.81
CA GLY A 117 -0.04 5.76 13.84
C GLY A 117 0.60 5.52 12.46
N TYR A 118 -0.17 5.67 11.38
CA TYR A 118 0.33 5.57 10.01
C TYR A 118 1.09 6.82 9.59
N SER A 119 2.13 6.64 8.76
CA SER A 119 2.77 7.79 8.12
C SER A 119 1.87 8.38 7.03
N ALA A 120 2.09 9.65 6.66
CA ALA A 120 1.36 10.26 5.54
C ALA A 120 1.49 9.45 4.25
N LYS A 121 2.66 8.84 4.02
CA LYS A 121 2.92 7.97 2.86
C LYS A 121 2.04 6.72 2.87
N ASP A 122 1.83 6.12 4.04
CA ASP A 122 0.96 4.95 4.18
C ASP A 122 -0.50 5.33 3.96
N VAL A 123 -0.94 6.47 4.53
CA VAL A 123 -2.31 6.97 4.39
C VAL A 123 -2.68 7.24 2.93
N VAL A 124 -1.78 7.84 2.15
CA VAL A 124 -2.02 8.16 0.74
C VAL A 124 -1.66 7.02 -0.21
N PHE A 125 -1.10 5.90 0.27
CA PHE A 125 -0.66 4.79 -0.57
C PHE A 125 -1.76 4.26 -1.51
N PRO A 126 -3.02 4.06 -1.08
CA PRO A 126 -4.10 3.61 -1.96
C PRO A 126 -4.36 4.53 -3.16
N ILE A 127 -4.11 5.83 -3.02
CA ILE A 127 -4.28 6.81 -4.11
C ILE A 127 -3.24 6.58 -5.22
N ARG A 128 -2.00 6.24 -4.85
CA ARG A 128 -0.94 5.88 -5.80
C ARG A 128 -1.26 4.56 -6.50
N VAL A 129 -1.86 3.62 -5.79
CA VAL A 129 -2.34 2.35 -6.37
C VAL A 129 -3.45 2.60 -7.39
N PHE A 130 -4.40 3.48 -7.09
CA PHE A 130 -5.42 3.90 -8.06
C PHE A 130 -4.81 4.54 -9.32
N ALA A 131 -3.81 5.40 -9.16
CA ALA A 131 -3.09 5.95 -10.31
C ALA A 131 -2.43 4.84 -11.17
N ARG A 132 -1.83 3.82 -10.53
CA ARG A 132 -1.25 2.65 -11.23
C ARG A 132 -2.29 1.75 -11.89
N MET A 133 -3.50 1.67 -11.34
CA MET A 133 -4.64 0.99 -11.95
C MET A 133 -5.24 1.76 -13.15
N GLY A 134 -4.83 3.00 -13.38
CA GLY A 134 -5.34 3.86 -14.46
C GLY A 134 -6.56 4.71 -14.10
N VAL A 135 -6.89 4.83 -12.82
CA VAL A 135 -7.95 5.73 -12.33
C VAL A 135 -7.59 7.18 -12.67
N LYS A 136 -8.59 7.95 -13.12
CA LYS A 136 -8.44 9.34 -13.57
C LYS A 136 -8.99 10.36 -12.60
N ALA A 137 -9.94 9.97 -11.75
CA ALA A 137 -10.52 10.84 -10.74
C ALA A 137 -10.71 10.10 -9.42
N VAL A 138 -10.51 10.80 -8.32
CA VAL A 138 -10.79 10.31 -6.97
C VAL A 138 -11.81 11.23 -6.32
N ILE A 139 -12.88 10.65 -5.80
CA ILE A 139 -13.88 11.33 -4.98
C ILE A 139 -13.55 11.03 -3.51
N LEU A 140 -13.18 12.06 -2.76
CA LEU A 140 -12.90 11.96 -1.33
C LEU A 140 -14.14 12.36 -0.55
N THR A 141 -14.53 11.54 0.42
CA THR A 141 -15.68 11.82 1.29
C THR A 141 -15.26 11.72 2.76
N ASN A 142 -15.83 12.53 3.65
CA ASN A 142 -15.57 12.46 5.08
C ASN A 142 -16.74 13.00 5.89
N ALA A 143 -16.75 12.66 7.18
CA ALA A 143 -17.48 13.41 8.19
C ALA A 143 -16.62 14.59 8.67
N ALA A 144 -17.26 15.73 8.95
CA ALA A 144 -16.61 16.92 9.48
C ALA A 144 -17.55 17.69 10.41
N GLY A 145 -16.98 18.40 11.39
CA GLY A 145 -17.70 19.40 12.17
C GLY A 145 -17.85 20.69 11.37
N GLY A 146 -19.07 21.21 11.29
CA GLY A 146 -19.35 22.49 10.63
C GLY A 146 -19.07 23.67 11.56
N ILE A 147 -18.21 24.60 11.16
CA ILE A 147 -17.91 25.83 11.92
C ILE A 147 -18.69 27.05 11.45
N LYS A 148 -19.30 26.98 10.25
CA LYS A 148 -20.19 28.01 9.74
C LYS A 148 -21.52 27.92 10.48
N ARG A 149 -22.01 29.04 11.02
CA ARG A 149 -23.21 29.06 11.90
C ARG A 149 -24.47 28.56 11.21
N GLU A 150 -24.57 28.71 9.89
CA GLU A 150 -25.72 28.22 9.11
C GLU A 150 -25.64 26.71 8.73
N PHE A 151 -24.58 26.01 9.13
CA PHE A 151 -24.49 24.58 8.89
C PHE A 151 -25.32 23.81 9.90
N THR A 152 -26.14 22.89 9.39
CA THR A 152 -26.96 21.97 10.17
C THR A 152 -26.43 20.54 10.01
N GLN A 153 -26.75 19.67 10.97
CA GLN A 153 -26.42 18.25 10.87
C GLN A 153 -27.02 17.64 9.59
N GLY A 154 -26.27 16.74 8.96
CA GLY A 154 -26.67 16.07 7.71
C GLY A 154 -26.43 16.89 6.44
N ARG A 155 -25.93 18.12 6.56
CA ARG A 155 -25.63 18.96 5.40
C ARG A 155 -24.47 18.42 4.57
N LEU A 156 -24.68 18.31 3.26
CA LEU A 156 -23.60 18.06 2.30
C LEU A 156 -22.88 19.37 1.95
N VAL A 157 -21.56 19.32 1.97
CA VAL A 157 -20.69 20.45 1.67
C VAL A 157 -19.65 20.00 0.65
N VAL A 158 -19.54 20.74 -0.46
CA VAL A 158 -18.48 20.54 -1.45
C VAL A 158 -17.23 21.26 -0.97
N ILE A 159 -16.12 20.53 -0.89
CA ILE A 159 -14.82 21.09 -0.52
C ILE A 159 -14.24 21.74 -1.78
N SER A 160 -14.11 23.07 -1.77
CA SER A 160 -13.46 23.84 -2.84
C SER A 160 -11.98 24.11 -2.56
N ASP A 161 -11.58 24.08 -1.29
CA ASP A 161 -10.20 24.32 -0.84
C ASP A 161 -9.96 23.69 0.54
N HIS A 162 -8.70 23.58 0.95
CA HIS A 162 -8.31 23.09 2.27
C HIS A 162 -7.07 23.80 2.84
N ILE A 163 -7.02 23.90 4.16
CA ILE A 163 -5.81 24.35 4.89
C ILE A 163 -5.19 23.11 5.54
N ASN A 164 -3.97 22.75 5.12
CA ASN A 164 -3.21 21.69 5.75
C ASN A 164 -2.42 22.23 6.96
N LEU A 165 -2.89 21.98 8.17
CA LEU A 165 -2.19 22.33 9.41
C LEU A 165 -1.22 21.24 9.92
N GLN A 166 -1.05 20.16 9.15
CA GLN A 166 -0.21 19.01 9.53
C GLN A 166 1.23 19.12 9.00
N GLY A 167 1.49 20.02 8.05
CA GLY A 167 2.77 20.16 7.34
C GLY A 167 2.75 19.57 5.94
#